data_AF-A0AAD7FU16-F1
#
_entry.id   AF-A0AAD7FU16-F1
#
_cell.length_a   1.000
_cell.length_b   1.000
_cell.length_c   1.000
_cell.angle_alpha   90.00
_cell.angle_beta   90.00
_cell.angle_gamma   90.00
#
_symmetry.space_group_name_H-M   'P 1'
#
loop_
_entity.id
_entity.type
_entity.pdbx_description
1 polymer ?
#
loop_
_entity_poly.entity_id
_entity_poly.type
_entity_poly.pdbx_seq_one_letter_code
_entity_poly.pdbx_strand_id
1 'polypeptide(L)'
;MAPSSMFPRHDPDDDDGDMSFGRQILPVANLPANFDQEPEDGMQYLFTVRRDARNLPHVTRVPNPYETPERLPPPPSDILPAVHPALPSPEWRSSFETHYRNFRKNMVQPTTHVHKVEPFPDIHKREWWWAFLSGRPAAEWEPSKKRRGMRAFADDPEPEEFGSSRSMYDEDDESAPTEPLEETAVYKPREPTPSLLRLIDPRMALRLVMYFTHWTNLHLQSSKSYRITQTHARWIFFLLSRVEDYLSADDTSLLRSLARAYLALLKESSTQSKACRSGDDITPGSCWLIISAVVDIWGQRDLWMEAEEVVRSM
;
A
#
# COMPACT_ATOMS: atom_id res chain seq x y z
N MET A 1 28.43 60.49 -0.04
CA MET A 1 27.13 59.81 0.17
C MET A 1 26.40 59.82 -1.17
N ALA A 2 26.36 58.67 -1.85
CA ALA A 2 25.67 58.50 -3.12
C ALA A 2 24.39 57.68 -2.90
N PRO A 3 23.26 58.01 -3.55
CA PRO A 3 22.03 57.25 -3.37
C PRO A 3 22.08 55.97 -4.20
N SER A 4 21.92 54.83 -3.53
CA SER A 4 21.72 53.52 -4.15
C SER A 4 20.36 53.51 -4.84
N SER A 5 20.36 53.59 -6.17
CA SER A 5 19.22 53.31 -7.03
C SER A 5 18.96 51.80 -6.98
N MET A 6 17.86 51.42 -6.31
CA MET A 6 17.36 50.06 -6.21
C MET A 6 16.51 49.80 -7.45
N PHE A 7 17.07 49.12 -8.45
CA PHE A 7 16.28 48.62 -9.58
C PHE A 7 15.45 47.42 -9.11
N PRO A 8 14.13 47.40 -9.33
CA PRO A 8 13.33 46.21 -9.09
C PRO A 8 13.76 45.14 -10.08
N ARG A 9 14.22 43.99 -9.56
CA ARG A 9 14.41 42.80 -10.38
C ARG A 9 13.03 42.32 -10.83
N HIS A 10 12.78 42.47 -12.12
CA HIS A 10 11.68 41.83 -12.81
C HIS A 10 12.17 40.44 -13.18
N ASP A 11 11.81 39.43 -12.40
CA ASP A 11 12.07 38.02 -12.71
C ASP A 11 11.17 37.60 -13.90
N PRO A 12 11.73 37.17 -15.04
CA PRO A 12 10.97 36.84 -16.24
C PRO A 12 10.78 35.33 -16.42
N ASP A 13 10.39 34.58 -15.38
CA ASP A 13 10.29 33.12 -15.43
C ASP A 13 9.09 32.57 -14.63
N ASP A 14 7.87 33.03 -14.96
CA ASP A 14 6.62 32.42 -14.46
C ASP A 14 5.53 32.46 -15.56
N ASP A 15 5.90 32.04 -16.78
CA ASP A 15 4.97 31.78 -17.89
C ASP A 15 4.86 30.25 -18.10
N ASP A 16 4.52 29.54 -17.02
CA ASP A 16 3.97 28.18 -17.12
C ASP A 16 2.59 28.27 -17.78
N GLY A 17 2.60 28.39 -19.11
CA GLY A 17 2.06 27.38 -20.02
C GLY A 17 0.58 26.98 -19.92
N ASP A 18 -0.20 27.59 -19.02
CA ASP A 18 -1.63 27.41 -18.98
C ASP A 18 -2.18 28.20 -20.18
N MET A 19 -2.20 27.53 -21.34
CA MET A 19 -2.89 27.96 -22.55
C MET A 19 -4.35 28.19 -22.18
N SER A 20 -4.60 29.36 -21.60
CA SER A 20 -5.89 29.74 -21.08
C SER A 20 -6.78 29.77 -22.32
N PHE A 21 -7.64 28.76 -22.46
CA PHE A 21 -8.54 28.62 -23.60
C PHE A 21 -9.32 29.94 -23.71
N GLY A 22 -8.96 30.78 -24.69
CA GLY A 22 -9.47 32.15 -24.82
C GLY A 22 -8.43 33.28 -24.94
N ARG A 23 -7.11 33.04 -24.84
CA ARG A 23 -6.12 34.08 -25.15
C ARG A 23 -6.21 34.50 -26.62
N GLN A 24 -6.17 35.80 -26.87
CA GLN A 24 -6.27 36.39 -28.20
C GLN A 24 -4.99 36.13 -29.00
N ILE A 25 -5.07 35.27 -30.01
CA ILE A 25 -3.95 34.93 -30.91
C ILE A 25 -3.82 35.86 -32.13
N LEU A 26 -4.89 36.57 -32.50
CA LEU A 26 -4.92 37.46 -33.68
C LEU A 26 -5.20 38.91 -33.27
N PRO A 27 -4.55 39.90 -33.91
CA PRO A 27 -4.85 41.31 -33.68
C PRO A 27 -6.29 41.62 -34.09
N VAL A 28 -6.97 42.45 -33.30
CA VAL A 28 -8.36 42.87 -33.54
C VAL A 28 -8.41 44.38 -33.57
N ALA A 29 -9.10 44.96 -34.55
CA ALA A 29 -9.24 46.40 -34.68
C ALA A 29 -10.02 47.00 -33.50
N ASN A 30 -9.69 48.21 -33.10
CA ASN A 30 -10.43 48.95 -32.08
C ASN A 30 -11.42 49.90 -32.76
N LEU A 31 -12.58 49.38 -33.15
CA LEU A 31 -13.62 50.14 -33.85
C LEU A 31 -14.70 50.64 -32.86
N PRO A 32 -15.44 51.71 -33.21
CA PRO A 32 -16.61 52.14 -32.43
C PRO A 32 -17.67 51.04 -32.31
N ALA A 33 -18.41 51.01 -31.20
CA ALA A 33 -19.45 50.00 -30.96
C ALA A 33 -20.57 50.00 -32.02
N ASN A 34 -20.81 51.15 -32.64
CA ASN A 34 -21.80 51.40 -33.70
C ASN A 34 -21.22 51.28 -35.13
N PHE A 35 -20.10 50.57 -35.30
CA PHE A 35 -19.55 50.32 -36.62
C PHE A 35 -20.45 49.35 -37.41
N ASP A 36 -21.11 49.85 -38.46
CA ASP A 36 -22.05 49.10 -39.30
C ASP A 36 -21.64 49.07 -40.78
N GLN A 37 -20.39 49.43 -41.09
CA GLN A 37 -19.85 49.34 -42.45
C GLN A 37 -19.34 47.93 -42.77
N GLU A 38 -19.17 47.63 -44.05
CA GLU A 38 -18.58 46.36 -44.49
C GLU A 38 -17.09 46.33 -44.11
N PRO A 39 -16.60 45.27 -43.42
CA PRO A 39 -15.22 45.22 -42.97
C PRO A 39 -14.26 45.13 -44.17
N GLU A 40 -13.30 46.06 -44.23
CA GLU A 40 -12.33 46.14 -45.35
C GLU A 40 -11.11 45.23 -45.15
N ASP A 41 -10.83 44.80 -43.91
CA ASP A 41 -9.67 43.99 -43.54
C ASP A 41 -10.00 42.95 -42.45
N GLY A 42 -9.14 41.94 -42.30
CA GLY A 42 -9.30 40.83 -41.36
C GLY A 42 -9.41 41.26 -39.90
N MET A 43 -8.73 42.33 -39.48
CA MET A 43 -8.82 42.85 -38.11
C MET A 43 -10.20 43.46 -37.80
N GLN A 44 -10.83 44.11 -38.79
CA GLN A 44 -12.17 44.68 -38.66
C GLN A 44 -13.22 43.56 -38.65
N TYR A 45 -13.02 42.53 -39.48
CA TYR A 45 -13.86 41.32 -39.47
C TYR A 45 -13.83 40.60 -38.12
N LEU A 46 -12.66 40.43 -37.49
CA LEU A 46 -12.58 39.81 -36.17
C LEU A 46 -13.26 40.66 -35.08
N PHE A 47 -13.29 41.99 -35.22
CA PHE A 47 -14.03 42.87 -34.31
C PHE A 47 -15.54 42.63 -34.42
N THR A 48 -16.10 42.58 -35.64
CA THR A 48 -17.53 42.33 -35.86
C THR A 48 -17.93 40.93 -35.37
N VAL A 49 -17.14 39.89 -35.69
CA VAL A 49 -17.36 38.52 -35.20
C VAL A 49 -17.37 38.45 -33.67
N ARG A 50 -16.43 39.14 -33.00
CA ARG A 50 -16.40 39.17 -31.53
C ARG A 50 -17.57 39.94 -30.93
N ARG A 51 -17.98 41.05 -31.54
CA ARG A 51 -19.18 41.80 -31.15
C ARG A 51 -20.41 40.89 -31.23
N ASP A 52 -20.57 40.19 -32.34
CA ASP A 52 -21.72 39.32 -32.59
C ASP A 52 -21.69 38.09 -31.67
N ALA A 53 -20.52 37.49 -31.45
CA ALA A 53 -20.34 36.38 -30.51
C ALA A 53 -20.69 36.75 -29.06
N ARG A 54 -20.48 38.00 -28.63
CA ARG A 54 -20.92 38.48 -27.30
C ARG A 54 -22.44 38.58 -27.17
N ASN A 55 -23.14 38.72 -28.29
CA ASN A 55 -24.61 38.73 -28.32
C ASN A 55 -25.20 37.30 -28.36
N LEU A 56 -24.36 36.29 -28.62
CA LEU A 56 -24.78 34.89 -28.61
C LEU A 56 -24.66 34.29 -27.20
N PRO A 57 -25.55 33.36 -26.81
CA PRO A 57 -25.42 32.63 -25.55
C PRO A 57 -24.11 31.83 -25.49
N HIS A 58 -23.39 31.93 -24.37
CA HIS A 58 -22.09 31.26 -24.20
C HIS A 58 -22.19 29.73 -24.23
N VAL A 59 -23.32 29.18 -23.76
CA VAL A 59 -23.63 27.75 -23.80
C VAL A 59 -25.10 27.61 -24.20
N THR A 60 -25.34 26.91 -25.32
CA THR A 60 -26.67 26.49 -25.72
C THR A 60 -26.85 25.01 -25.41
N ARG A 61 -27.91 24.66 -24.68
CA ARG A 61 -28.35 23.27 -24.55
C ARG A 61 -29.61 23.09 -25.38
N VAL A 62 -29.59 22.12 -26.29
CA VAL A 62 -30.75 21.69 -27.05
C VAL A 62 -31.26 20.40 -26.39
N PRO A 63 -32.55 20.32 -26.00
CA PRO A 63 -33.12 19.09 -25.47
C PRO A 63 -32.92 17.94 -26.46
N ASN A 64 -32.39 16.81 -26.01
CA ASN A 64 -32.17 15.68 -26.88
C ASN A 64 -33.52 15.00 -27.18
N PRO A 65 -34.01 15.00 -28.44
CA PRO A 65 -35.29 14.38 -28.78
C PRO A 65 -35.30 12.85 -28.60
N TYR A 66 -34.12 12.24 -28.44
CA TYR A 66 -33.94 10.82 -28.16
C TYR A 66 -33.61 10.53 -26.69
N GLU A 67 -33.74 11.51 -25.79
CA GLU A 67 -33.58 11.29 -24.35
C GLU A 67 -34.74 10.42 -23.86
N THR A 68 -34.52 9.11 -23.84
CA THR A 68 -35.41 8.18 -23.15
C THR A 68 -35.41 8.59 -21.68
N PRO A 69 -36.58 8.84 -21.07
CA PRO A 69 -36.66 9.26 -19.69
C PRO A 69 -35.87 8.26 -18.85
N GLU A 70 -34.85 8.77 -18.15
CA GLU A 70 -34.01 7.95 -17.30
C GLU A 70 -34.93 7.23 -16.32
N ARG A 71 -35.01 5.91 -16.46
CA ARG A 71 -35.87 5.09 -15.62
C ARG A 71 -35.20 5.08 -14.25
N LEU A 72 -35.63 6.00 -13.39
CA LEU A 72 -35.14 6.05 -12.01
C LEU A 72 -35.29 4.63 -11.44
N PRO A 73 -34.22 4.02 -10.91
CA PRO A 73 -34.35 2.75 -10.23
C PRO A 73 -35.44 2.92 -9.15
N PRO A 74 -36.32 1.92 -8.98
CA PRO A 74 -37.34 2.00 -7.94
C PRO A 74 -36.65 2.36 -6.62
N PRO A 75 -37.26 3.24 -5.80
CA PRO A 75 -36.69 3.56 -4.50
C PRO A 75 -36.41 2.25 -3.77
N PRO A 76 -35.21 2.07 -3.20
CA PRO A 76 -34.87 0.85 -2.52
C PRO A 76 -35.94 0.61 -1.45
N SER A 77 -36.69 -0.49 -1.57
CA SER A 77 -37.69 -0.85 -0.59
C SER A 77 -37.05 -0.81 0.80
N ASP A 78 -37.64 -0.06 1.74
CA ASP A 78 -37.16 0.16 3.12
C ASP A 78 -37.12 -1.11 4.00
N ILE A 79 -37.03 -2.29 3.38
CA ILE A 79 -36.70 -3.53 4.07
C ILE A 79 -35.23 -3.39 4.46
N LEU A 80 -34.99 -2.83 5.65
CA LEU A 80 -33.68 -2.80 6.28
C LEU A 80 -33.13 -4.23 6.19
N PRO A 81 -32.07 -4.46 5.38
CA PRO A 81 -31.54 -5.80 5.23
C PRO A 81 -31.11 -6.26 6.62
N ALA A 82 -31.57 -7.46 7.01
CA ALA A 82 -31.21 -8.04 8.29
C ALA A 82 -29.68 -7.99 8.41
N VAL A 83 -29.18 -7.23 9.39
CA VAL A 83 -27.74 -7.09 9.62
C VAL A 83 -27.20 -8.45 10.00
N HIS A 84 -26.27 -8.97 9.20
CA HIS A 84 -25.72 -10.30 9.44
C HIS A 84 -24.96 -10.32 10.78
N PRO A 85 -25.16 -11.33 11.65
CA PRO A 85 -24.57 -11.36 12.99
C PRO A 85 -23.04 -11.41 13.02
N ALA A 86 -22.41 -11.75 11.88
CA ALA A 86 -20.95 -11.73 11.74
C ALA A 86 -20.36 -10.35 11.41
N LEU A 87 -21.19 -9.37 11.02
CA LEU A 87 -20.75 -8.00 10.78
C LEU A 87 -20.61 -7.25 12.12
N PRO A 88 -19.51 -6.50 12.33
CA PRO A 88 -19.41 -5.60 13.46
C PRO A 88 -20.50 -4.53 13.44
N SER A 89 -21.05 -4.21 14.61
CA SER A 89 -22.06 -3.15 14.73
C SER A 89 -21.48 -1.77 14.35
N PRO A 90 -22.30 -0.83 13.87
CA PRO A 90 -21.84 0.52 13.54
C PRO A 90 -21.27 1.26 14.76
N GLU A 91 -21.83 1.02 15.95
CA GLU A 91 -21.33 1.58 17.21
C GLU A 91 -19.93 1.04 17.55
N TRP A 92 -19.69 -0.25 17.33
CA TRP A 92 -18.38 -0.86 17.51
C TRP A 92 -17.35 -0.23 16.57
N ARG A 93 -17.72 0.01 15.31
CA ARG A 93 -16.82 0.64 14.32
C ARG A 93 -16.44 2.06 14.72
N SER A 94 -17.42 2.88 15.09
CA SER A 94 -17.17 4.26 15.54
C SER A 94 -16.26 4.31 16.79
N SER A 95 -16.51 3.41 17.74
CA SER A 95 -15.69 3.26 18.94
C SER A 95 -14.27 2.80 18.59
N PHE A 96 -14.15 1.81 17.70
CA PHE A 96 -12.88 1.30 17.21
C PHE A 96 -12.07 2.38 16.49
N GLU A 97 -12.66 3.12 15.56
CA GLU A 97 -12.01 4.20 14.83
C GLU A 97 -11.44 5.25 15.80
N THR A 98 -12.26 5.68 16.77
CA THR A 98 -11.86 6.65 17.79
C THR A 98 -10.67 6.13 18.61
N HIS A 99 -10.75 4.90 19.10
CA HIS A 99 -9.67 4.27 19.87
C HIS A 99 -8.40 4.08 19.03
N TYR A 100 -8.54 3.70 17.77
CA TYR A 100 -7.41 3.47 16.88
C TYR A 100 -6.68 4.77 16.52
N ARG A 101 -7.42 5.86 16.28
CA ARG A 101 -6.83 7.20 16.10
C ARG A 101 -6.06 7.65 17.34
N ASN A 102 -6.64 7.43 18.54
CA ASN A 102 -5.95 7.74 19.80
C ASN A 102 -4.71 6.86 20.01
N PHE A 103 -4.81 5.58 19.65
CA PHE A 103 -3.70 4.64 19.69
C PHE A 103 -2.55 5.09 18.76
N ARG A 104 -2.84 5.52 17.53
CA ARG A 104 -1.83 6.09 16.60
C ARG A 104 -1.13 7.32 17.18
N LYS A 105 -1.88 8.24 17.80
CA LYS A 105 -1.31 9.42 18.48
C LYS A 105 -0.39 9.03 19.63
N ASN A 106 -0.77 8.02 20.43
CA ASN A 106 0.03 7.54 21.55
C ASN A 106 1.30 6.80 21.09
N MET A 107 1.23 6.08 19.96
CA MET A 107 2.38 5.38 19.39
C MET A 107 3.52 6.31 18.95
N VAL A 108 3.22 7.56 18.61
CA VAL A 108 4.23 8.57 18.24
C VAL A 108 4.95 9.13 19.47
N GLN A 109 4.42 8.95 20.68
CA GLN A 109 5.03 9.52 21.87
C GLN A 109 6.36 8.82 22.22
N PRO A 110 7.44 9.59 22.49
CA PRO A 110 8.69 9.03 22.97
C PRO A 110 8.50 8.51 24.39
N THR A 111 8.80 7.23 24.63
CA THR A 111 8.89 6.65 25.98
C THR A 111 10.35 6.61 26.41
N THR A 112 10.59 6.95 27.67
CA THR A 112 11.91 7.22 28.26
C THR A 112 12.81 6.00 28.44
N HIS A 113 12.46 4.82 27.93
CA HIS A 113 13.25 3.60 28.13
C HIS A 113 14.21 3.30 26.98
N VAL A 114 15.50 3.26 27.34
CA VAL A 114 16.60 2.84 26.47
C VAL A 114 16.64 1.31 26.49
N HIS A 115 16.12 0.67 25.44
CA HIS A 115 16.25 -0.78 25.26
C HIS A 115 17.45 -1.11 24.38
N LYS A 116 18.06 -2.27 24.64
CA LYS A 116 19.09 -2.84 23.76
C LYS A 116 18.45 -3.07 22.39
N VAL A 117 19.00 -2.42 21.37
CA VAL A 117 18.57 -2.60 19.98
C VAL A 117 18.97 -3.99 19.53
N GLU A 118 17.98 -4.82 19.25
CA GLU A 118 18.22 -6.09 18.56
C GLU A 118 18.40 -5.83 17.06
N PRO A 119 19.28 -6.59 16.39
CA PRO A 119 19.46 -6.45 14.95
C PRO A 119 18.16 -6.79 14.23
N PHE A 120 17.84 -5.99 13.21
CA PHE A 120 16.72 -6.25 12.31
C PHE A 120 17.19 -7.04 11.08
N PRO A 121 16.32 -7.90 10.51
CA PRO A 121 16.55 -8.48 9.21
C PRO A 121 16.67 -7.42 8.12
N ASP A 122 17.36 -7.77 7.03
CA ASP A 122 17.40 -6.97 5.82
C ASP A 122 15.97 -6.76 5.28
N ILE A 123 15.60 -5.49 5.07
CA ILE A 123 14.28 -5.08 4.60
C ILE A 123 13.91 -5.68 3.24
N HIS A 124 14.89 -6.09 2.41
CA HIS A 124 14.64 -6.69 1.10
C HIS A 124 14.36 -8.20 1.16
N LYS A 125 14.67 -8.86 2.29
CA LYS A 125 14.64 -10.32 2.40
C LYS A 125 13.41 -10.78 3.15
N ARG A 126 12.34 -11.03 2.39
CA ARG A 126 11.04 -11.47 2.90
C ARG A 126 11.15 -12.66 3.86
N GLU A 127 11.81 -13.75 3.45
CA GLU A 127 11.88 -14.98 4.28
C GLU A 127 12.58 -14.75 5.62
N TRP A 128 13.52 -13.80 5.68
CA TRP A 128 14.19 -13.45 6.93
C TRP A 128 13.24 -12.77 7.91
N TRP A 129 12.33 -11.95 7.40
CA TRP A 129 11.26 -11.36 8.22
C TRP A 129 10.27 -12.41 8.70
N TRP A 130 9.89 -13.37 7.87
CA TRP A 130 9.04 -14.47 8.32
C TRP A 130 9.68 -15.25 9.46
N ALA A 131 10.97 -15.59 9.31
CA ALA A 131 11.72 -16.30 10.33
C ALA A 131 11.83 -15.50 11.63
N PHE A 132 12.16 -14.21 11.52
CA PHE A 132 12.23 -13.28 12.65
C PHE A 132 10.90 -13.17 13.42
N LEU A 133 9.78 -13.01 12.70
CA LEU A 133 8.45 -12.89 13.30
C LEU A 133 7.99 -14.21 13.94
N SER A 134 8.41 -15.34 13.36
CA SER A 134 8.17 -16.68 13.91
C SER A 134 9.00 -16.99 15.17
N GLY A 135 9.95 -16.11 15.53
CA GLY A 135 10.81 -16.31 16.70
C GLY A 135 12.01 -17.23 16.45
N ARG A 136 12.36 -17.49 15.19
CA ARG A 136 13.57 -18.24 14.85
C ARG A 136 14.82 -17.45 15.28
N PRO A 137 15.87 -18.13 15.75
CA PRO A 137 17.08 -17.48 16.25
C PRO A 137 17.78 -16.65 15.16
N ALA A 138 18.51 -15.61 15.59
CA ALA A 138 19.21 -14.71 14.67
C ALA A 138 20.15 -15.43 13.68
N ALA A 139 20.73 -16.56 14.09
CA ALA A 139 21.62 -17.35 13.24
C ALA A 139 20.97 -17.90 11.96
N GLU A 140 19.64 -18.11 11.93
CA GLU A 140 18.93 -18.65 10.77
C GLU A 140 18.69 -17.60 9.69
N TRP A 141 18.40 -16.35 10.09
CA TRP A 141 18.09 -15.27 9.16
C TRP A 141 19.25 -14.27 8.98
N GLU A 142 20.23 -14.28 9.86
CA GLU A 142 21.53 -13.65 9.65
C GLU A 142 22.52 -14.78 9.43
N PRO A 143 22.62 -15.35 8.19
CA PRO A 143 23.63 -16.36 7.90
C PRO A 143 24.94 -15.71 8.29
N SER A 144 25.52 -16.23 9.38
CA SER A 144 26.67 -15.62 10.01
C SER A 144 27.60 -15.23 8.87
N LYS A 145 27.99 -13.96 8.80
CA LYS A 145 29.15 -13.57 8.01
C LYS A 145 30.29 -14.33 8.68
N LYS A 146 30.36 -15.66 8.49
CA LYS A 146 31.45 -16.53 8.88
C LYS A 146 32.60 -15.76 8.32
N ARG A 147 33.35 -15.15 9.23
CA ARG A 147 34.48 -14.29 8.90
C ARG A 147 35.19 -15.09 7.85
N ARG A 148 35.06 -14.67 6.58
CA ARG A 148 35.65 -15.36 5.45
C ARG A 148 37.09 -15.35 5.87
N GLY A 149 37.54 -16.48 6.41
CA GLY A 149 38.79 -16.52 7.12
C GLY A 149 39.75 -15.90 6.15
N MET A 150 40.50 -14.90 6.60
CA MET A 150 41.72 -14.54 5.91
C MET A 150 42.52 -15.85 5.88
N ARG A 151 42.26 -16.67 4.85
CA ARG A 151 43.22 -17.60 4.31
C ARG A 151 44.29 -16.64 3.88
N ALA A 152 45.27 -16.50 4.77
CA ALA A 152 46.48 -15.78 4.52
C ALA A 152 46.89 -16.11 3.10
N PHE A 153 47.08 -15.07 2.28
CA PHE A 153 47.99 -15.12 1.17
C PHE A 153 49.32 -15.58 1.76
N ALA A 154 49.52 -16.89 1.82
CA ALA A 154 50.85 -17.45 1.73
C ALA A 154 51.20 -17.28 0.25
N ASP A 155 52.07 -16.31 -0.03
CA ASP A 155 52.82 -16.24 -1.27
C ASP A 155 53.44 -17.61 -1.52
N ASP A 156 52.93 -18.31 -2.54
CA ASP A 156 53.65 -19.43 -3.13
C ASP A 156 53.77 -19.10 -4.62
N PRO A 157 54.98 -18.73 -5.10
CA PRO A 157 55.21 -18.48 -6.51
C PRO A 157 55.22 -19.82 -7.27
N GLU A 158 54.48 -19.84 -8.37
CA GLU A 158 54.53 -20.87 -9.41
C GLU A 158 55.97 -21.32 -9.73
N PRO A 159 56.09 -22.57 -10.20
CA PRO A 159 56.43 -22.67 -11.61
C PRO A 159 55.45 -23.54 -12.39
N GLU A 160 55.15 -23.06 -13.59
CA GLU A 160 54.57 -23.82 -14.69
C GLU A 160 55.26 -25.18 -14.87
N GLU A 161 54.47 -26.24 -15.11
CA GLU A 161 54.72 -27.13 -16.25
C GLU A 161 53.59 -28.17 -16.44
N PHE A 162 53.07 -28.20 -17.66
CA PHE A 162 52.83 -29.40 -18.46
C PHE A 162 52.04 -30.60 -17.86
N GLY A 163 50.79 -30.70 -18.31
CA GLY A 163 50.38 -31.85 -19.13
C GLY A 163 49.77 -33.09 -18.45
N SER A 164 48.89 -33.72 -19.24
CA SER A 164 48.46 -35.13 -19.18
C SER A 164 47.26 -35.51 -18.31
N SER A 165 46.15 -35.79 -19.00
CA SER A 165 45.45 -37.08 -19.05
C SER A 165 45.47 -38.02 -17.83
N ARG A 166 44.27 -38.60 -17.59
CA ARG A 166 43.97 -39.85 -16.83
C ARG A 166 43.78 -39.57 -15.33
N SER A 167 42.78 -40.09 -14.60
CA SER A 167 42.03 -41.35 -14.61
C SER A 167 40.57 -41.07 -14.15
N MET A 168 39.52 -41.83 -14.50
CA MET A 168 39.18 -43.21 -14.08
C MET A 168 39.25 -43.39 -12.55
N TYR A 169 38.24 -44.06 -11.96
CA TYR A 169 37.93 -44.24 -10.51
C TYR A 169 37.12 -43.05 -9.93
N ASP A 170 35.97 -43.21 -9.27
CA ASP A 170 35.22 -44.38 -8.76
C ASP A 170 33.71 -44.06 -8.75
N GLU A 171 32.92 -44.99 -9.25
CA GLU A 171 31.55 -45.26 -8.77
C GLU A 171 31.66 -45.88 -7.37
N ASP A 172 30.61 -45.75 -6.56
CA ASP A 172 30.46 -46.25 -5.18
C ASP A 172 30.87 -45.28 -4.05
N ASP A 173 29.93 -44.41 -3.66
CA ASP A 173 29.36 -44.42 -2.29
C ASP A 173 28.23 -43.38 -2.20
N GLU A 174 27.05 -43.74 -2.71
CA GLU A 174 25.79 -43.01 -2.52
C GLU A 174 25.23 -43.26 -1.11
N SER A 175 26.08 -43.10 -0.09
CA SER A 175 25.67 -42.95 1.30
C SER A 175 25.35 -41.47 1.51
N ALA A 176 24.24 -41.01 0.93
CA ALA A 176 23.67 -39.72 1.27
C ALA A 176 23.57 -39.64 2.80
N PRO A 177 24.23 -38.68 3.47
CA PRO A 177 24.06 -38.49 4.89
C PRO A 177 22.58 -38.29 5.11
N THR A 178 21.93 -39.25 5.77
CA THR A 178 20.57 -39.12 6.27
C THR A 178 20.56 -37.85 7.08
N GLU A 179 20.12 -36.74 6.48
CA GLU A 179 19.99 -35.47 7.16
C GLU A 179 19.14 -35.76 8.39
N PRO A 180 19.68 -35.54 9.60
CA PRO A 180 18.92 -35.79 10.81
C PRO A 180 17.66 -34.96 10.70
N LEU A 181 16.51 -35.64 10.63
CA LEU A 181 15.19 -35.03 10.57
C LEU A 181 15.15 -33.92 11.60
N GLU A 182 15.23 -32.67 11.13
CA GLU A 182 15.29 -31.49 11.99
C GLU A 182 14.10 -31.56 12.92
N GLU A 183 14.36 -31.92 14.17
CA GLU A 183 13.39 -31.90 15.24
C GLU A 183 12.88 -30.46 15.28
N THR A 184 11.63 -30.26 14.83
CA THR A 184 11.07 -28.94 14.59
C THR A 184 10.93 -28.21 15.92
N ALA A 185 12.00 -27.53 16.31
CA ALA A 185 12.06 -26.77 17.54
C ALA A 185 10.85 -25.82 17.55
N VAL A 186 10.01 -25.97 18.58
CA VAL A 186 8.80 -25.17 18.73
C VAL A 186 9.24 -23.76 19.15
N TYR A 187 9.41 -22.89 18.17
CA TYR A 187 9.76 -21.50 18.39
C TYR A 187 8.53 -20.70 18.86
N LYS A 188 8.72 -19.86 19.88
CA LYS A 188 7.68 -18.94 20.35
C LYS A 188 7.62 -17.73 19.42
N PRO A 189 6.47 -17.44 18.78
CA PRO A 189 6.33 -16.26 17.93
C PRO A 189 6.69 -14.97 18.67
N ARG A 190 7.35 -14.06 17.97
CA ARG A 190 7.79 -12.79 18.54
C ARG A 190 6.62 -11.82 18.61
N GLU A 191 6.40 -11.18 19.77
CA GLU A 191 5.34 -10.19 19.93
C GLU A 191 5.81 -8.79 19.48
N PRO A 192 4.91 -7.96 18.89
CA PRO A 192 5.21 -6.58 18.53
C PRO A 192 5.37 -5.72 19.79
N THR A 193 6.61 -5.56 20.26
CA THR A 193 6.91 -4.71 21.42
C THR A 193 7.05 -3.23 21.01
N PRO A 194 6.66 -2.26 21.85
CA PRO A 194 6.81 -0.84 21.53
C PRO A 194 8.24 -0.43 21.17
N SER A 195 9.23 -1.03 21.84
CA SER A 195 10.66 -0.80 21.60
C SER A 195 11.07 -1.23 20.19
N LEU A 196 10.49 -2.33 19.70
CA LEU A 196 10.75 -2.85 18.36
C LEU A 196 10.05 -1.99 17.30
N LEU A 197 8.80 -1.59 17.55
CA LEU A 197 8.01 -0.78 16.63
C LEU A 197 8.59 0.62 16.38
N ARG A 198 9.35 1.17 17.33
CA ARG A 198 10.07 2.44 17.15
C ARG A 198 11.11 2.42 16.06
N LEU A 199 11.74 1.27 15.89
CA LEU A 199 12.81 1.08 14.92
C LEU A 199 12.22 0.81 13.52
N ILE A 200 10.90 0.62 13.43
CA ILE A 200 10.17 0.49 12.18
C ILE A 200 9.78 1.88 11.68
N ASP A 201 10.42 2.33 10.61
CA ASP A 201 10.04 3.53 9.88
C ASP A 201 8.75 3.28 9.04
N PRO A 202 8.06 4.33 8.59
CA PRO A 202 6.82 4.16 7.81
C PRO A 202 7.04 3.36 6.52
N ARG A 203 8.20 3.51 5.87
CA ARG A 203 8.56 2.78 4.65
C ARG A 203 8.73 1.28 4.90
N MET A 204 9.40 0.90 5.98
CA MET A 204 9.49 -0.51 6.38
C MET A 204 8.14 -1.05 6.82
N ALA A 205 7.31 -0.26 7.49
CA ALA A 205 5.95 -0.69 7.85
C ALA A 205 5.13 -1.07 6.61
N LEU A 206 5.10 -0.22 5.57
CA LEU A 206 4.44 -0.53 4.30
C LEU A 206 5.03 -1.77 3.63
N ARG A 207 6.35 -1.93 3.66
CA ARG A 207 7.02 -3.09 3.08
C ARG A 207 6.69 -4.40 3.80
N LEU A 208 6.60 -4.36 5.13
CA LEU A 208 6.15 -5.50 5.93
C LEU A 208 4.69 -5.82 5.69
N VAL A 209 3.82 -4.81 5.56
CA VAL A 209 2.43 -5.00 5.15
C VAL A 209 2.35 -5.71 3.80
N MET A 210 3.19 -5.34 2.83
CA MET A 210 3.29 -6.03 1.54
C MET A 210 3.70 -7.50 1.68
N TYR A 211 4.64 -7.81 2.58
CA TYR A 211 5.01 -9.20 2.86
C TYR A 211 3.87 -9.98 3.51
N PHE A 212 3.15 -9.39 4.47
CA PHE A 212 1.97 -9.99 5.06
C PHE A 212 0.88 -10.28 4.04
N THR A 213 0.58 -9.34 3.14
CA THR A 213 -0.38 -9.56 2.04
C THR A 213 0.04 -10.77 1.20
N HIS A 214 1.32 -10.88 0.86
CA HIS A 214 1.83 -12.02 0.09
C HIS A 214 1.69 -13.35 0.85
N TRP A 215 2.10 -13.40 2.12
CA TRP A 215 2.02 -14.63 2.93
C TRP A 215 0.57 -15.05 3.18
N THR A 216 -0.33 -14.10 3.44
CA THR A 216 -1.77 -14.40 3.56
C THR A 216 -2.31 -14.97 2.26
N ASN A 217 -1.97 -14.39 1.10
CA ASN A 217 -2.39 -14.95 -0.18
C ASN A 217 -1.82 -16.35 -0.44
N LEU A 218 -0.57 -16.61 -0.05
CA LEU A 218 -0.01 -17.95 -0.19
C LEU A 218 -0.65 -18.95 0.78
N HIS A 219 -1.03 -18.52 1.98
CA HIS A 219 -1.80 -19.33 2.93
C HIS A 219 -3.14 -19.75 2.32
N LEU A 220 -3.86 -18.81 1.69
CA LEU A 220 -5.14 -19.06 1.02
C LEU A 220 -5.00 -20.01 -0.19
N GLN A 221 -3.85 -19.98 -0.88
CA GLN A 221 -3.59 -20.88 -2.02
C GLN A 221 -3.09 -22.27 -1.57
N SER A 222 -2.30 -22.32 -0.51
CA SER A 222 -1.63 -23.52 0.00
C SER A 222 -1.57 -23.46 1.52
N SER A 223 -2.49 -24.18 2.18
CA SER A 223 -2.61 -24.22 3.63
C SER A 223 -1.34 -24.71 4.36
N LYS A 224 -0.36 -25.27 3.64
CA LYS A 224 0.85 -25.86 4.21
C LYS A 224 2.04 -24.90 4.33
N SER A 225 2.07 -23.78 3.60
CA SER A 225 3.31 -23.02 3.42
C SER A 225 3.53 -21.96 4.51
N TYR A 226 2.54 -21.10 4.73
CA TYR A 226 2.61 -20.02 5.72
C TYR A 226 1.37 -20.12 6.60
N ARG A 227 1.54 -20.38 7.89
CA ARG A 227 0.42 -20.41 8.82
C ARG A 227 0.23 -19.04 9.44
N ILE A 228 -0.87 -18.37 9.10
CA ILE A 228 -1.23 -17.08 9.69
C ILE A 228 -1.81 -17.32 11.08
N THR A 229 -1.24 -16.64 12.08
CA THR A 229 -1.58 -16.83 13.50
C THR A 229 -2.07 -15.51 14.10
N GLN A 230 -2.60 -15.59 15.32
CA GLN A 230 -3.04 -14.40 16.07
C GLN A 230 -1.90 -13.37 16.28
N THR A 231 -0.66 -13.82 16.47
CA THR A 231 0.50 -12.92 16.61
C THR A 231 0.76 -12.13 15.32
N HIS A 232 0.60 -12.75 14.14
CA HIS A 232 0.71 -12.06 12.85
C HIS A 232 -0.36 -10.97 12.69
N ALA A 233 -1.58 -11.21 13.15
CA ALA A 233 -2.63 -10.19 13.12
C ALA A 233 -2.31 -9.00 14.02
N ARG A 234 -1.73 -9.24 15.22
CA ARG A 234 -1.23 -8.16 16.09
C ARG A 234 -0.15 -7.36 15.37
N TRP A 235 0.84 -8.02 14.76
CA TRP A 235 1.87 -7.35 13.98
C TRP A 235 1.29 -6.41 12.93
N ILE A 236 0.36 -6.89 12.12
CA ILE A 236 -0.28 -6.08 11.07
C ILE A 236 -1.02 -4.88 11.67
N PHE A 237 -1.79 -5.09 12.75
CA PHE A 237 -2.49 -4.02 13.45
C PHE A 237 -1.54 -2.90 13.91
N PHE A 238 -0.37 -3.27 14.45
CA PHE A 238 0.67 -2.32 14.84
C PHE A 238 1.36 -1.67 13.64
N LEU A 239 1.65 -2.43 12.58
CA LEU A 239 2.27 -1.88 11.37
C LEU A 239 1.36 -0.85 10.69
N LEU A 240 0.06 -1.12 10.59
CA LEU A 240 -0.92 -0.16 10.09
C LEU A 240 -0.93 1.15 10.89
N SER A 241 -0.61 1.11 12.19
CA SER A 241 -0.54 2.31 13.01
C SER A 241 0.65 3.21 12.67
N ARG A 242 1.70 2.63 12.06
CA ARG A 242 2.93 3.31 11.62
C ARG A 242 2.84 3.81 10.17
N VAL A 243 1.85 3.35 9.41
CA VAL A 243 1.58 3.84 8.05
C VAL A 243 1.08 5.29 8.12
N GLU A 244 1.50 6.12 7.17
CA GLU A 244 1.16 7.56 7.12
C GLU A 244 -0.30 7.81 6.71
N ASP A 245 -0.79 9.03 7.00
CA ASP A 245 -2.14 9.46 6.62
C ASP A 245 -2.25 9.76 5.12
N TYR A 246 -1.15 10.20 4.51
CA TYR A 246 -1.07 10.52 3.08
C TYR A 246 -0.38 9.38 2.36
N LEU A 247 -1.16 8.62 1.59
CA LEU A 247 -0.68 7.46 0.85
C LEU A 247 -0.68 7.73 -0.65
N SER A 248 0.30 7.16 -1.35
CA SER A 248 0.25 7.07 -2.80
C SER A 248 -0.91 6.18 -3.25
N ALA A 249 -1.26 6.26 -4.54
CA ALA A 249 -2.25 5.36 -5.14
C ALA A 249 -1.81 3.87 -5.02
N ASP A 250 -0.51 3.59 -5.18
CA ASP A 250 0.05 2.25 -5.07
C ASP A 250 -0.02 1.71 -3.64
N ASP A 251 0.30 2.54 -2.64
CA ASP A 251 0.20 2.16 -1.22
C ASP A 251 -1.27 1.94 -0.80
N THR A 252 -2.19 2.74 -1.34
CA THR A 252 -3.63 2.56 -1.11
C THR A 252 -4.11 1.25 -1.72
N SER A 253 -3.67 0.93 -2.95
CA SER A 253 -3.93 -0.36 -3.60
C SER A 253 -3.38 -1.55 -2.80
N LEU A 254 -2.21 -1.38 -2.18
CA LEU A 254 -1.61 -2.37 -1.29
C LEU A 254 -2.48 -2.63 -0.05
N LEU A 255 -2.95 -1.58 0.64
CA LEU A 255 -3.83 -1.72 1.81
C LEU A 255 -5.16 -2.35 1.45
N ARG A 256 -5.73 -2.02 0.28
CA ARG A 256 -6.94 -2.66 -0.24
C ARG A 256 -6.72 -4.16 -0.50
N SER A 257 -5.58 -4.51 -1.09
CA SER A 257 -5.21 -5.91 -1.34
C SER A 257 -5.04 -6.69 -0.03
N LEU A 258 -4.46 -6.07 1.01
CA LEU A 258 -4.41 -6.64 2.34
C LEU A 258 -5.82 -6.89 2.88
N ALA A 259 -6.69 -5.88 2.91
CA ALA A 259 -8.05 -6.01 3.43
C ALA A 259 -8.83 -7.13 2.73
N ARG A 260 -8.72 -7.26 1.41
CA ARG A 260 -9.33 -8.36 0.64
C ARG A 260 -8.77 -9.73 1.01
N ALA A 261 -7.46 -9.86 1.22
CA ALA A 261 -6.86 -11.10 1.69
C ALA A 261 -7.42 -11.51 3.06
N TYR A 262 -7.65 -10.55 3.96
CA TYR A 262 -8.27 -10.82 5.27
C TYR A 262 -9.78 -11.11 5.20
N LEU A 263 -10.50 -10.55 4.21
CA LEU A 263 -11.88 -10.94 3.91
C LEU A 263 -11.97 -12.38 3.38
N ALA A 264 -11.06 -12.76 2.49
CA ALA A 264 -10.97 -14.13 1.99
C ALA A 264 -10.65 -15.12 3.13
N LEU A 265 -9.73 -14.75 4.02
CA LEU A 265 -9.39 -15.56 5.21
C LEU A 265 -10.59 -15.67 6.16
N LEU A 266 -11.33 -14.57 6.37
CA LEU A 266 -12.56 -14.60 7.16
C LEU A 266 -13.57 -15.59 6.57
N LYS A 267 -13.76 -15.58 5.25
CA LYS A 267 -14.64 -16.51 4.52
C LYS A 267 -14.22 -17.96 4.69
N GLU A 268 -12.94 -18.27 4.49
CA GLU A 268 -12.40 -19.62 4.70
C GLU A 268 -12.63 -20.09 6.13
N SER A 269 -12.38 -19.21 7.11
CA SER A 269 -12.56 -19.52 8.53
C SER A 269 -14.02 -19.85 8.89
N SER A 270 -15.00 -19.24 8.22
CA SER A 270 -16.43 -19.52 8.42
C SER A 270 -16.84 -20.88 7.84
N THR A 271 -16.22 -21.30 6.73
CA THR A 271 -16.48 -22.61 6.12
C THR A 271 -15.81 -23.76 6.88
N GLN A 272 -14.70 -23.50 7.56
CA GLN A 272 -13.96 -24.52 8.27
C GLN A 272 -14.66 -24.90 9.58
N SER A 273 -15.06 -26.17 9.69
CA SER A 273 -15.77 -26.70 10.87
C SER A 273 -14.98 -26.47 12.16
N LYS A 274 -15.67 -26.08 13.24
CA LYS A 274 -15.09 -25.70 14.54
C LYS A 274 -14.20 -26.75 15.18
N ALA A 275 -14.30 -28.02 14.77
CA ALA A 275 -13.61 -29.15 15.38
C ALA A 275 -12.08 -29.16 15.21
N CYS A 276 -11.53 -28.43 14.23
CA CYS A 276 -10.10 -28.50 13.89
C CYS A 276 -9.30 -27.23 14.25
N ARG A 277 -9.90 -26.25 14.94
CA ARG A 277 -9.21 -24.99 15.24
C ARG A 277 -8.20 -25.17 16.36
N SER A 278 -6.97 -24.80 16.09
CA SER A 278 -5.93 -24.72 17.10
C SER A 278 -5.94 -23.33 17.75
N GLY A 279 -5.52 -23.24 19.01
CA GLY A 279 -5.67 -22.01 19.82
C GLY A 279 -4.97 -20.76 19.27
N ASP A 280 -3.99 -20.94 18.37
CA ASP A 280 -3.20 -19.84 17.79
C ASP A 280 -3.71 -19.34 16.44
N ASP A 281 -4.78 -19.96 15.90
CA ASP A 281 -5.35 -19.53 14.63
C ASP A 281 -5.97 -18.14 14.74
N ILE A 282 -5.88 -17.38 13.66
CA ILE A 282 -6.40 -16.01 13.63
C ILE A 282 -7.91 -15.98 13.89
N THR A 283 -8.33 -15.11 14.80
CA THR A 283 -9.75 -14.97 15.13
C THR A 283 -10.49 -14.09 14.10
N PRO A 284 -11.80 -14.33 13.85
CA PRO A 284 -12.61 -13.45 13.01
C PRO A 284 -12.58 -11.98 13.45
N GLY A 285 -12.52 -11.72 14.75
CA GLY A 285 -12.40 -10.38 15.30
C GLY A 285 -11.11 -9.68 14.87
N SER A 286 -10.00 -10.40 14.80
CA SER A 286 -8.73 -9.86 14.31
C SER A 286 -8.80 -9.44 12.84
N CYS A 287 -9.47 -10.21 11.99
CA CYS A 287 -9.70 -9.85 10.60
C CYS A 287 -10.52 -8.55 10.51
N TRP A 288 -11.59 -8.45 11.29
CA TRP A 288 -12.42 -7.23 11.33
C TRP A 288 -11.65 -6.01 11.81
N LEU A 289 -10.78 -6.13 12.82
CA LEU A 289 -9.92 -5.02 13.26
C LEU A 289 -9.03 -4.51 12.13
N ILE A 290 -8.43 -5.42 11.34
CA ILE A 290 -7.55 -5.06 10.21
C ILE A 290 -8.37 -4.41 9.10
N ILE A 291 -9.51 -4.99 8.72
CA ILE A 291 -10.39 -4.46 7.67
C ILE A 291 -10.91 -3.06 8.07
N SER A 292 -11.45 -2.91 9.28
CA SER A 292 -11.94 -1.62 9.79
C SER A 292 -10.83 -0.58 9.88
N ALA A 293 -9.61 -0.96 10.27
CA ALA A 293 -8.48 -0.03 10.25
C ALA A 293 -8.24 0.52 8.84
N VAL A 294 -8.20 -0.34 7.82
CA VAL A 294 -8.00 0.08 6.43
C VAL A 294 -9.15 0.98 5.92
N VAL A 295 -10.39 0.58 6.18
CA VAL A 295 -11.60 1.27 5.70
C VAL A 295 -11.75 2.65 6.36
N ASP A 296 -11.72 2.70 7.69
CA ASP A 296 -12.16 3.87 8.43
C ASP A 296 -11.04 4.94 8.53
N ILE A 297 -9.77 4.53 8.53
CA ILE A 297 -8.65 5.48 8.63
C ILE A 297 -8.31 6.13 7.29
N TRP A 298 -8.31 5.35 6.20
CA TRP A 298 -7.96 5.82 4.85
C TRP A 298 -9.17 5.97 3.91
N GLY A 299 -10.38 5.99 4.47
CA GLY A 299 -11.61 6.35 3.75
C GLY A 299 -12.06 5.37 2.66
N GLN A 300 -11.62 4.11 2.70
CA GLN A 300 -11.93 3.08 1.69
C GLN A 300 -13.32 2.46 1.91
N ARG A 301 -14.38 3.28 1.87
CA ARG A 301 -15.77 2.88 2.19
C ARG A 301 -16.34 1.80 1.28
N ASP A 302 -15.86 1.72 0.05
CA ASP A 302 -16.28 0.71 -0.92
C ASP A 302 -15.91 -0.71 -0.50
N LEU A 303 -14.76 -0.89 0.16
CA LEU A 303 -14.38 -2.19 0.73
C LEU A 303 -15.35 -2.68 1.80
N TRP A 304 -16.03 -1.78 2.50
CA TRP A 304 -17.03 -2.19 3.48
C TRP A 304 -18.26 -2.80 2.81
N MET A 305 -18.68 -2.25 1.66
CA MET A 305 -19.77 -2.83 0.87
C MET A 305 -19.38 -4.22 0.35
N GLU A 306 -18.14 -4.38 -0.11
CA GLU A 306 -17.57 -5.68 -0.51
C GLU A 306 -17.59 -6.67 0.67
N ALA A 307 -17.22 -6.23 1.87
CA ALA A 307 -17.27 -7.06 3.07
C ALA A 307 -18.70 -7.50 3.42
N GLU A 308 -19.68 -6.61 3.32
CA GLU A 308 -21.10 -6.93 3.53
C GLU A 308 -21.62 -7.95 2.51
N GLU A 309 -21.22 -7.84 1.25
CA GLU A 309 -21.56 -8.80 0.21
C GLU A 309 -20.93 -10.17 0.48
N VAL A 310 -19.64 -10.20 0.82
CA VAL A 310 -18.93 -11.44 1.14
C VAL A 310 -19.58 -12.15 2.33
N VAL A 311 -19.91 -11.42 3.39
CA VAL A 311 -20.58 -11.99 4.58
C VAL A 311 -22.00 -12.46 4.28
N ARG A 312 -22.75 -11.74 3.41
CA ARG A 312 -24.07 -12.17 2.96
C ARG A 312 -24.02 -13.46 2.12
N SER A 313 -22.87 -13.74 1.49
CA SER A 313 -22.64 -14.95 0.70
C SER A 313 -22.19 -16.17 1.52
N MET A 314 -21.86 -15.99 2.81
CA MET A 314 -21.47 -17.08 3.73
C MET A 314 -22.70 -17.79 4.29
#